data_AF-A0A7X2TUM0-F1
#
_entry.id   AF-A0A7X2TUM0-F1
#
_cell.length_a   1.000
_cell.length_b   1.000
_cell.length_c   1.000
_cell.angle_alpha   90.00
_cell.angle_beta   90.00
_cell.angle_gamma   90.00
#
_symmetry.space_group_name_H-M   'P 1'
#
loop_
_entity.id
_entity.type
_entity.pdbx_description
1 polymer ?
#
loop_
_entity_poly.entity_id
_entity_poly.type
_entity_poly.pdbx_seq_one_letter_code
_entity_poly.pdbx_strand_id
1 'polypeptide(L)' 'MLPAIVECVPNFSEGRDARTVDALAAAVASAPGVALLDRTMDPDHHRSV' A
#
# COMPACT_ATOMS: atom_id res chain seq x y z
N MET A 1 -17.22 3.24 23.41
CA MET A 1 -16.66 2.14 22.59
C MET A 1 -15.45 2.67 21.85
N LEU A 2 -14.41 1.86 21.68
CA LEU A 2 -13.30 2.19 20.79
C LEU A 2 -13.79 2.13 19.33
N PRO A 3 -13.26 2.95 18.42
CA PRO A 3 -13.53 2.81 16.99
C PRO A 3 -13.12 1.42 16.50
N ALA A 4 -13.92 0.81 15.63
CA ALA A 4 -13.52 -0.43 14.96
C ALA A 4 -12.36 -0.14 13.98
N ILE A 5 -11.39 -1.04 13.91
CA ILE A 5 -10.27 -0.98 12.97
C ILE A 5 -10.55 -1.93 11.81
N VAL A 6 -10.23 -1.50 10.60
CA VAL A 6 -10.32 -2.30 9.37
C VAL A 6 -8.94 -2.37 8.73
N GLU A 7 -8.51 -3.57 8.35
CA GLU A 7 -7.32 -3.77 7.52
C GLU A 7 -7.72 -3.73 6.04
N CYS A 8 -6.99 -2.95 5.25
CA CYS A 8 -7.15 -2.88 3.79
C CYS A 8 -5.84 -3.32 3.14
N VAL A 9 -5.89 -4.36 2.30
CA VAL A 9 -4.72 -4.97 1.65
C VAL A 9 -4.85 -4.80 0.12
N PRO A 10 -4.64 -3.58 -0.42
CA PRO A 10 -4.74 -3.35 -1.86
C PRO A 10 -3.63 -4.10 -2.60
N ASN A 11 -3.93 -4.64 -3.79
CA ASN A 11 -2.94 -5.26 -4.67
C ASN A 11 -2.85 -4.45 -5.95
N PHE A 12 -1.66 -3.94 -6.26
CA PHE A 12 -1.41 -3.19 -7.49
C PHE A 12 -0.67 -4.07 -8.50
N SER A 13 -1.02 -3.94 -9.78
CA SER A 13 -0.31 -4.61 -10.89
C SER A 13 0.95 -3.84 -11.30
N GLU A 14 1.75 -3.47 -10.31
CA GLU A 14 3.06 -2.83 -10.46
C GLU A 14 3.98 -3.37 -9.36
N GLY A 15 5.11 -3.95 -9.75
CA GLY A 15 6.08 -4.59 -8.84
C GLY A 15 7.53 -4.34 -9.21
N ARG A 16 7.80 -3.46 -10.19
CA ARG A 16 9.12 -3.21 -10.77
C ARG A 16 9.52 -1.75 -10.66
N ASP A 17 8.60 -0.81 -10.89
CA ASP A 17 8.86 0.61 -10.75
C ASP A 17 8.64 1.08 -9.31
N ALA A 18 9.74 1.18 -8.56
CA ALA A 18 9.73 1.68 -7.18
C ALA A 18 9.14 3.09 -7.08
N ARG A 19 9.30 3.97 -8.08
CA ARG A 19 8.76 5.33 -7.99
C ARG A 19 7.24 5.33 -8.01
N THR A 20 6.64 4.49 -8.84
CA THR A 20 5.19 4.31 -8.90
C THR A 20 4.67 3.75 -7.58
N VAL A 21 5.32 2.71 -7.04
CA VAL A 21 4.91 2.09 -5.77
C VAL A 21 5.15 3.03 -4.57
N ASP A 22 6.20 3.85 -4.58
CA ASP A 22 6.48 4.89 -3.56
C ASP A 22 5.38 5.96 -3.58
N ALA A 23 4.96 6.40 -4.77
CA ALA A 23 3.88 7.38 -4.92
C ALA A 23 2.53 6.85 -4.40
N LEU A 24 2.22 5.58 -4.65
CA LEU A 24 1.03 4.91 -4.12
C LEU A 24 1.07 4.83 -2.59
N ALA A 25 2.20 4.40 -2.02
CA ALA A 25 2.38 4.31 -0.57
C ALA A 25 2.26 5.68 0.11
N ALA A 26 2.83 6.73 -0.49
CA ALA A 26 2.70 8.10 -0.01
C ALA A 26 1.25 8.59 -0.05
N ALA A 27 0.51 8.26 -1.11
CA ALA A 27 -0.91 8.60 -1.22
C ALA A 27 -1.73 7.93 -0.10
N VAL A 28 -1.51 6.64 0.17
CA VAL A 28 -2.16 5.90 1.28
C VAL A 28 -1.82 6.52 2.64
N ALA A 29 -0.54 6.79 2.90
CA ALA A 29 -0.07 7.38 4.16
C ALA A 29 -0.55 8.83 4.37
N SER A 30 -0.93 9.54 3.30
CA SER A 30 -1.48 10.90 3.40
C SER A 30 -2.96 10.96 3.77
N ALA A 31 -3.67 9.82 3.71
CA ALA A 31 -5.10 9.78 3.98
C ALA A 31 -5.40 9.94 5.49
N PRO A 32 -6.30 10.87 5.89
CA PRO A 32 -6.64 11.07 7.30
C PRO A 32 -7.17 9.81 7.97
N GLY A 33 -6.58 9.44 9.11
CA GLY A 33 -7.00 8.27 9.89
C GLY A 33 -6.51 6.93 9.34
N VAL A 34 -5.64 6.94 8.32
CA VAL A 34 -5.01 5.74 7.75
C VAL A 34 -3.58 5.61 8.27
N ALA A 35 -3.18 4.37 8.58
CA ALA A 35 -1.80 4.02 8.85
C ALA A 35 -1.33 3.00 7.81
N LEU A 36 -0.20 3.26 7.17
CA LEU A 36 0.48 2.28 6.32
C LEU A 36 1.23 1.30 7.22
N LEU A 37 0.89 0.01 7.14
CA LEU A 37 1.47 -1.03 8.01
C LEU A 37 2.64 -1.76 7.37
N ASP A 38 2.52 -2.10 6.10
CA ASP A 38 3.55 -2.80 5.34
C ASP A 38 3.45 -2.43 3.85
N ARG A 39 4.52 -2.75 3.11
CA ARG A 39 4.58 -2.65 1.66
C ARG A 39 5.59 -3.63 1.10
N THR A 40 5.15 -4.43 0.15
CA THR A 40 5.96 -5.43 -0.54
C THR A 40 5.91 -5.23 -2.05
N MET A 41 7.00 -5.60 -2.73
CA MET A 41 7.10 -5.58 -4.17
C MET A 41 7.60 -6.94 -4.66
N ASP A 42 6.92 -7.48 -5.67
CA ASP A 42 7.26 -8.72 -6.34
C ASP A 42 7.53 -8.45 -7.83
N PRO A 43 8.81 -8.36 -8.23
CA PRO A 43 9.17 -8.08 -9.62
C PRO A 43 8.89 -9.25 -10.57
N ASP A 44 8.87 -10.48 -10.06
CA ASP A 44 8.63 -11.70 -10.84
C ASP A 44 7.16 -11.78 -11.27
N HIS A 45 6.25 -11.49 -10.34
CA HIS A 45 4.80 -11.48 -10.62
C HIS A 45 4.26 -10.11 -11.05
N HIS A 46 5.11 -9.07 -11.06
CA HIS A 46 4.76 -7.69 -11.42
C HIS A 46 3.62 -7.12 -10.55
N ARG A 47 3.74 -7.32 -9.23
CA ARG A 47 2.73 -6.89 -8.25
C ARG A 47 3.36 -6.21 -7.05
N SER A 48 2.56 -5.40 -6.37
CA SER A 48 2.83 -4.91 -5.02
C SER A 48 1.60 -5.09 -4.14
N VAL A 49 1.86 -5.30 -2.85
CA VAL A 49 0.87 -5.40 -1.78
C VAL A 49 1.26 -4.43 -0.69
#